data_AF-X6LMV7-F1
#
_entry.id   AF-X6LMV7-F1
#
_cell.length_a   1.000
_cell.length_b   1.000
_cell.length_c   1.000
_cell.angle_alpha   90.00
_cell.angle_beta   90.00
_cell.angle_gamma   90.00
#
_symmetry.space_group_name_H-M   'P 1'
#
loop_
_entity.id
_entity.type
_entity.pdbx_description
1 polymer ?
#
loop_
_entity_poly.entity_id
_entity_poly.type
_entity_poly.pdbx_seq_one_letter_code
_entity_poly.pdbx_strand_id
1 'polypeptide(L)'
;MEEEKSKENTKMDLKSIPQQQSCFDKKWILQLNQQEDIHDVICLICKQVANNPIEINCTQHEKMDESLIVGENCLNQFLSQNPNSCPVEHHNNFLYFQSRMARRYISELDVICPRQFQQEQQLQMSTQQGHEEGETPGFASCNFKGKLKQ
;
A
#
# COMPACT_ATOMS: atom_id res chain seq x y z
N MET A 1 -20.47 52.84 0.60
CA MET A 1 -20.11 53.02 2.01
C MET A 1 -20.60 51.77 2.71
N GLU A 2 -19.82 50.83 3.22
CA GLU A 2 -18.40 50.50 3.40
C GLU A 2 -18.45 48.96 3.58
N GLU A 3 -17.62 48.13 2.93
CA GLU A 3 -16.33 47.62 3.46
C GLU A 3 -16.47 47.02 4.88
N GLU A 4 -16.04 45.82 5.27
CA GLU A 4 -14.93 44.94 4.87
C GLU A 4 -15.12 43.52 5.47
N LYS A 5 -14.69 42.49 4.72
CA LYS A 5 -13.73 41.42 5.08
C LYS A 5 -13.72 40.80 6.49
N SER A 6 -13.81 39.47 6.54
CA SER A 6 -12.91 38.66 7.39
C SER A 6 -12.55 37.34 6.71
N LYS A 7 -11.25 37.20 6.43
CA LYS A 7 -10.58 35.94 6.13
C LYS A 7 -10.32 35.27 7.47
N GLU A 8 -10.73 34.01 7.66
CA GLU A 8 -10.07 33.18 8.66
C GLU A 8 -9.76 31.79 8.09
N ASN A 9 -8.46 31.60 7.98
CA ASN A 9 -7.75 30.46 7.48
C ASN A 9 -7.64 29.44 8.61
N THR A 10 -8.58 28.49 8.72
CA THR A 10 -8.45 27.40 9.71
C THR A 10 -7.93 26.14 9.03
N LYS A 11 -6.61 26.14 8.95
CA LYS A 11 -5.71 24.99 8.82
C LYS A 11 -6.14 23.87 9.77
N MET A 12 -5.92 22.64 9.31
CA MET A 12 -5.82 21.42 10.12
C MET A 12 -7.15 20.88 10.69
N ASP A 13 -7.81 20.10 9.85
CA ASP A 13 -8.30 18.82 10.34
C ASP A 13 -8.02 17.79 9.24
N LEU A 14 -6.72 17.46 9.07
CA LEU A 14 -6.34 16.11 8.66
C LEU A 14 -6.68 15.18 9.83
N LYS A 15 -7.97 15.11 10.17
CA LYS A 15 -8.57 13.86 10.60
C LYS A 15 -8.44 12.98 9.38
N SER A 16 -7.24 12.42 9.22
CA SER A 16 -7.00 11.27 8.40
C SER A 16 -8.05 10.29 8.89
N ILE A 17 -9.13 10.21 8.13
CA ILE A 17 -10.03 9.06 8.08
C ILE A 17 -9.09 7.85 8.24
N PRO A 18 -9.42 6.80 9.00
CA PRO A 18 -8.74 5.55 8.77
C PRO A 18 -9.08 5.18 7.33
N GLN A 19 -8.32 5.72 6.37
CA GLN A 19 -8.30 5.31 4.98
C GLN A 19 -8.03 3.85 5.15
N GLN A 20 -9.09 3.06 4.93
CA GLN A 20 -9.05 1.62 4.83
C GLN A 20 -7.71 1.25 4.22
N GLN A 21 -6.76 0.82 5.06
CA GLN A 21 -5.37 0.94 4.63
C GLN A 21 -5.20 0.00 3.45
N SER A 22 -4.89 0.58 2.30
CA SER A 22 -4.60 -0.17 1.10
C SER A 22 -3.36 -1.04 1.34
N CYS A 23 -3.16 -2.03 0.48
CA CYS A 23 -1.89 -2.73 0.38
C CYS A 23 -0.74 -1.74 0.14
N PHE A 24 0.46 -2.09 0.57
CA PHE A 24 1.63 -1.22 0.48
C PHE A 24 2.17 -1.15 -0.94
N ASP A 25 2.60 0.04 -1.38
CA ASP A 25 3.22 0.17 -2.69
C ASP A 25 4.52 -0.67 -2.75
N LYS A 26 4.54 -1.70 -3.61
CA LYS A 26 5.72 -2.54 -3.80
C LYS A 26 6.90 -1.74 -4.32
N LYS A 27 6.70 -0.66 -5.09
CA LYS A 27 7.82 0.17 -5.59
C LYS A 27 8.62 0.80 -4.45
N TRP A 28 7.92 1.19 -3.39
CA TRP A 28 8.53 1.73 -2.17
C TRP A 28 9.29 0.66 -1.39
N ILE A 29 8.71 -0.55 -1.28
CA ILE A 29 9.34 -1.67 -0.57
C ILE A 29 10.57 -2.20 -1.34
N LEU A 30 10.49 -2.28 -2.67
CA LEU A 30 11.58 -2.72 -3.55
C LEU A 30 12.79 -1.76 -3.56
N GLN A 31 12.74 -0.63 -2.87
CA GLN A 31 13.91 0.23 -2.67
C GLN A 31 14.99 -0.48 -1.83
N LEU A 32 14.59 -1.37 -0.91
CA LEU A 32 15.51 -2.06 0.01
C LEU A 32 15.37 -3.59 0.01
N ASN A 33 14.47 -4.15 -0.80
CA ASN A 33 14.25 -5.60 -0.90
C ASN A 33 14.23 -6.02 -2.38
N GLN A 34 14.44 -7.31 -2.65
CA GLN A 34 14.35 -7.89 -3.97
C GLN A 34 12.90 -8.28 -4.31
N GLN A 35 12.63 -8.57 -5.59
CA GLN A 35 11.29 -8.97 -6.03
C GLN A 35 10.90 -10.33 -5.46
N GLU A 36 11.89 -11.21 -5.29
CA GLU A 36 11.79 -12.54 -4.71
C GLU A 36 11.40 -12.46 -3.23
N ASP A 37 11.86 -11.43 -2.51
CA ASP A 37 11.57 -11.19 -1.09
C ASP A 37 10.12 -10.77 -0.83
N ILE A 38 9.32 -10.48 -1.87
CA ILE A 38 7.92 -10.05 -1.69
C ILE A 38 6.94 -10.93 -2.44
N HIS A 39 7.42 -11.85 -3.28
CA HIS A 39 6.61 -12.65 -4.21
C HIS A 39 5.40 -13.30 -3.51
N ASP A 40 5.65 -13.97 -2.39
CA ASP A 40 4.63 -14.77 -1.69
C ASP A 40 3.69 -13.91 -0.82
N VAL A 41 3.87 -12.60 -0.77
CA VAL A 41 3.02 -11.68 -0.01
C VAL A 41 2.42 -10.58 -0.88
N ILE A 42 2.45 -10.76 -2.21
CA ILE A 42 1.72 -9.91 -3.15
C ILE A 42 0.22 -10.23 -3.05
N CYS A 43 -0.58 -9.20 -2.82
CA CYS A 43 -2.03 -9.29 -2.86
C CYS A 43 -2.51 -9.67 -4.26
N LEU A 44 -3.25 -10.78 -4.37
CA LEU A 44 -3.79 -11.27 -5.65
C LEU A 44 -4.70 -10.26 -6.35
N ILE A 45 -5.39 -9.39 -5.59
CA ILE A 45 -6.39 -8.44 -6.13
C ILE A 45 -5.71 -7.20 -6.71
N CYS A 46 -4.91 -6.49 -5.91
CA CYS A 46 -4.33 -5.20 -6.31
C CYS A 46 -2.88 -5.28 -6.78
N LYS A 47 -2.23 -6.45 -6.68
CA LYS A 47 -0.84 -6.71 -7.13
C LYS A 47 0.24 -5.88 -6.42
N GLN A 48 -0.08 -5.42 -5.20
CA GLN A 48 0.76 -4.70 -4.25
C GLN A 48 1.11 -5.59 -3.04
N VAL A 49 2.02 -5.21 -2.15
CA VAL A 49 2.34 -6.02 -0.95
C VAL A 49 1.18 -5.97 0.04
N ALA A 50 0.69 -7.14 0.45
CA ALA A 50 -0.53 -7.23 1.24
C ALA A 50 -0.43 -6.50 2.58
N ASN A 51 -1.39 -5.61 2.86
CA ASN A 51 -1.58 -5.04 4.18
C ASN A 51 -2.67 -5.81 4.93
N ASN A 52 -2.39 -6.22 6.18
CA ASN A 52 -3.19 -7.18 6.92
C ASN A 52 -3.50 -8.43 6.07
N PRO A 53 -2.48 -9.27 5.79
CA PRO A 53 -2.62 -10.38 4.85
C PRO A 53 -3.64 -11.42 5.35
N ILE A 54 -4.53 -11.79 4.44
CA ILE A 54 -5.48 -12.87 4.55
C ILE A 54 -5.08 -13.93 3.53
N GLU A 55 -5.08 -15.19 3.97
CA GLU A 55 -4.82 -16.34 3.13
C GLU A 55 -6.14 -16.98 2.74
N ILE A 56 -6.31 -17.20 1.44
CA ILE A 56 -7.45 -17.88 0.86
C ILE A 56 -7.16 -19.37 0.89
N ASN A 57 -8.03 -20.13 1.56
CA ASN A 57 -8.02 -21.57 1.52
C ASN A 57 -9.16 -22.05 0.62
N CYS A 58 -8.76 -22.50 -0.57
CA CYS A 58 -9.67 -22.97 -1.59
C CYS A 58 -9.22 -24.34 -2.08
N THR A 59 -10.04 -25.37 -1.87
CA THR A 59 -9.75 -26.73 -2.32
C THR A 59 -9.65 -26.84 -3.85
N GLN A 60 -10.35 -25.96 -4.59
CA GLN A 60 -10.22 -25.90 -6.05
C GLN A 60 -8.84 -25.42 -6.51
N HIS A 61 -8.07 -24.75 -5.63
CA HIS A 61 -6.76 -24.18 -5.93
C HIS A 61 -5.65 -24.77 -5.05
N GLU A 62 -5.87 -25.93 -4.41
CA GLU A 62 -4.89 -26.57 -3.50
C GLU A 62 -3.57 -26.93 -4.20
N LYS A 63 -3.63 -27.20 -5.51
CA LYS A 63 -2.46 -27.56 -6.34
C LYS A 63 -1.79 -26.36 -6.99
N MET A 64 -2.23 -25.14 -6.69
CA MET A 64 -1.60 -23.95 -7.22
C MET A 64 -0.34 -23.67 -6.42
N ASP A 65 0.80 -23.58 -7.10
CA ASP A 65 2.08 -23.22 -6.46
C ASP A 65 2.14 -21.72 -6.10
N GLU A 66 1.14 -20.93 -6.49
CA GLU A 66 1.07 -19.50 -6.23
C GLU A 66 0.50 -19.18 -4.84
N SER A 67 1.05 -18.16 -4.21
CA SER A 67 0.56 -17.67 -2.92
C SER A 67 -0.85 -17.10 -3.04
N LEU A 68 -1.77 -17.64 -2.24
CA LEU A 68 -3.17 -17.21 -2.19
C LEU A 68 -3.41 -16.09 -1.17
N ILE A 69 -2.52 -15.09 -1.16
CA ILE A 69 -2.56 -13.97 -0.22
C ILE A 69 -3.32 -12.77 -0.80
N VAL A 70 -4.18 -12.17 0.01
CA VAL A 70 -4.88 -10.91 -0.28
C VAL A 70 -4.78 -9.96 0.90
N GLY A 71 -4.79 -8.65 0.65
CA GLY A 71 -4.98 -7.68 1.72
C GLY A 71 -6.42 -7.70 2.23
N GLU A 72 -6.61 -7.62 3.56
CA GLU A 72 -7.93 -7.65 4.19
C GLU A 72 -8.90 -6.63 3.59
N ASN A 73 -8.44 -5.38 3.40
CA ASN A 73 -9.28 -4.37 2.79
C ASN A 73 -9.64 -4.68 1.33
N CYS A 74 -8.69 -5.22 0.55
CA CYS A 74 -8.95 -5.63 -0.83
C CYS A 74 -9.99 -6.75 -0.89
N LEU A 75 -9.91 -7.73 0.01
CA LEU A 75 -10.89 -8.80 0.10
C LEU A 75 -12.28 -8.28 0.47
N ASN A 76 -12.37 -7.40 1.48
CA ASN A 76 -13.65 -6.81 1.89
C ASN A 76 -14.31 -6.01 0.75
N GLN A 77 -13.53 -5.22 0.02
CA GLN A 77 -14.02 -4.48 -1.15
C GLN A 77 -14.46 -5.43 -2.26
N PHE A 78 -13.67 -6.45 -2.58
CA PHE A 78 -14.02 -7.45 -3.58
C PHE A 78 -15.34 -8.16 -3.26
N LEU A 79 -15.52 -8.63 -2.02
CA LEU A 79 -16.71 -9.34 -1.58
C LEU A 79 -17.96 -8.47 -1.54
N SER A 80 -17.82 -7.17 -1.30
CA SER A 80 -18.96 -6.23 -1.39
C SER A 80 -19.54 -6.10 -2.79
N GLN A 81 -18.71 -6.30 -3.82
CA GLN A 81 -19.10 -6.24 -5.22
C GLN A 81 -19.40 -7.63 -5.80
N ASN A 82 -18.77 -8.68 -5.25
CA ASN A 82 -18.86 -10.06 -5.70
C ASN A 82 -19.15 -10.98 -4.50
N PRO A 83 -20.40 -11.00 -4.01
CA PRO A 83 -20.74 -11.78 -2.82
C PRO A 83 -20.39 -13.25 -2.98
N ASN A 84 -19.69 -13.82 -1.99
CA ASN A 84 -19.29 -15.23 -1.90
C ASN A 84 -18.39 -15.76 -3.04
N SER A 85 -17.90 -14.90 -3.94
CA SER A 85 -17.01 -15.32 -5.02
C SER A 85 -15.57 -15.44 -4.52
N CYS A 86 -14.86 -16.48 -4.93
CA CYS A 86 -13.42 -16.55 -4.72
C CYS A 86 -12.69 -15.48 -5.57
N PRO A 87 -11.64 -14.82 -5.04
CA PRO A 87 -10.82 -13.87 -5.79
C PRO A 87 -9.96 -14.47 -6.92
N VAL A 88 -9.79 -15.79 -6.96
CA VAL A 88 -8.99 -16.49 -8.00
C VAL A 88 -9.87 -16.77 -9.21
N GLU A 89 -10.99 -17.47 -8.99
CA GLU A 89 -11.99 -17.81 -10.02
C GLU A 89 -13.41 -17.81 -9.43
N HIS A 90 -14.43 -17.69 -10.29
CA HIS A 90 -15.80 -17.62 -9.83
C HIS A 90 -16.32 -18.98 -9.35
N HIS A 91 -16.23 -19.20 -8.04
CA HIS A 91 -16.93 -20.27 -7.33
C HIS A 91 -17.27 -19.83 -5.91
N ASN A 92 -18.25 -20.50 -5.30
CA ASN A 92 -18.70 -20.24 -3.94
C ASN A 92 -17.89 -21.04 -2.90
N ASN A 93 -18.14 -20.74 -1.61
CA ASN A 93 -17.72 -21.54 -0.45
C ASN A 93 -16.20 -21.68 -0.26
N PHE A 94 -15.43 -20.66 -0.62
CA PHE A 94 -14.02 -20.61 -0.21
C PHE A 94 -13.89 -20.17 1.25
N LEU A 95 -12.84 -20.62 1.91
CA LEU A 95 -12.50 -20.21 3.26
C LEU A 95 -11.36 -19.18 3.21
N TYR A 96 -11.28 -18.32 4.22
CA TYR A 96 -10.18 -17.39 4.35
C TYR A 96 -9.87 -17.13 5.82
N PHE A 97 -8.60 -16.92 6.13
CA PHE A 97 -8.14 -16.66 7.50
C PHE A 97 -6.98 -15.69 7.53
N GLN A 98 -6.79 -15.01 8.66
CA GLN A 98 -5.68 -14.11 8.84
C GLN A 98 -4.35 -14.87 8.90
N SER A 99 -3.43 -14.56 7.99
CA SER A 99 -2.16 -15.28 7.89
C SER A 99 -1.13 -14.65 8.83
N ARG A 100 -0.93 -15.31 9.98
CA ARG A 100 0.10 -14.92 10.96
C ARG A 100 1.51 -15.00 10.38
N MET A 101 1.76 -15.97 9.49
CA MET A 101 3.07 -16.13 8.86
C MET A 101 3.34 -15.02 7.86
N ALA A 102 2.39 -14.73 6.95
CA ALA A 102 2.53 -13.62 6.02
C ALA A 102 2.70 -12.28 6.74
N ARG A 103 1.93 -12.03 7.83
CA ARG A 103 2.07 -10.81 8.64
C ARG A 103 3.48 -10.68 9.23
N ARG A 104 4.04 -11.76 9.78
CA ARG A 104 5.42 -11.74 10.31
C ARG A 104 6.43 -11.48 9.21
N TYR A 105 6.30 -12.17 8.08
CA TYR A 105 7.19 -12.00 6.94
C TYR A 105 7.18 -10.56 6.42
N ILE A 106 5.99 -9.99 6.20
CA ILE A 106 5.82 -8.59 5.81
C ILE A 106 6.45 -7.64 6.82
N SER A 107 6.36 -7.96 8.12
CA SER A 107 6.96 -7.15 9.19
C SER A 107 8.49 -7.18 9.18
N GLU A 108 9.13 -8.14 8.50
CA GLU A 108 10.60 -8.23 8.38
C GLU A 108 11.15 -7.53 7.14
N LEU A 109 10.29 -7.01 6.26
CA LEU A 109 10.71 -6.26 5.08
C LEU A 109 11.36 -4.93 5.48
N ASP A 110 12.48 -4.60 4.85
CA ASP A 110 13.17 -3.33 5.08
C ASP A 110 12.52 -2.21 4.27
N VAL A 111 12.27 -1.06 4.88
CA VAL A 111 11.63 0.08 4.23
C VAL A 111 12.34 1.39 4.53
N ILE A 112 12.35 2.28 3.54
CA ILE A 112 12.71 3.69 3.75
C ILE A 112 11.51 4.47 4.26
N CYS A 113 11.68 5.73 4.65
CA CYS A 113 10.54 6.59 4.97
C CYS A 113 9.58 6.73 3.76
N PRO A 114 8.27 6.46 3.90
CA PRO A 114 7.34 6.58 2.77
C PRO A 114 7.25 8.02 2.24
N ARG A 115 7.39 9.03 3.11
CA ARG A 115 7.41 10.44 2.69
C ARG A 115 8.61 10.74 1.82
N GLN A 116 9.79 10.25 2.22
CA GLN A 116 11.02 10.39 1.44
C GLN A 116 10.85 9.79 0.05
N PHE A 117 10.33 8.56 -0.06
CA PHE A 117 10.07 7.92 -1.35
C PHE A 117 9.12 8.72 -2.26
N GLN A 118 8.02 9.24 -1.71
CA GLN A 118 7.06 10.04 -2.48
C GLN A 118 7.71 11.30 -3.06
N GLN A 119 8.56 11.93 -2.28
CA GLN A 119 9.20 13.18 -2.63
C GLN A 119 10.36 12.99 -3.63
N GLU A 120 11.14 11.91 -3.49
CA GLU A 120 12.15 11.51 -4.49
C GLU A 120 11.49 11.21 -5.85
N GLN A 121 10.33 10.56 -5.88
CA GLN A 121 9.57 10.35 -7.11
C GLN A 121 9.10 11.67 -7.75
N GLN A 122 8.61 12.63 -6.95
CA GLN A 122 8.19 13.93 -7.46
C GLN A 122 9.36 14.67 -8.13
N LEU A 123 10.55 14.62 -7.51
CA LEU A 123 11.75 15.24 -8.07
C LEU A 123 12.13 14.62 -9.42
N GLN A 124 12.15 13.28 -9.51
CA GLN A 124 12.47 12.60 -10.77
C GLN A 124 11.51 13.02 -11.90
N MET A 125 10.21 13.16 -11.60
CA MET A 125 9.22 13.63 -12.56
C MET A 125 9.45 15.09 -12.98
N SER A 126 9.78 15.99 -12.04
CA SER A 126 10.08 17.40 -12.34
C SER A 126 11.35 17.58 -13.17
N THR A 127 12.39 16.78 -12.88
CA THR A 127 13.67 16.83 -13.59
C THR A 127 13.53 16.35 -15.04
N GLN A 128 12.59 15.43 -15.31
CA GLN A 128 12.28 14.96 -16.66
C GLN A 128 11.44 15.96 -17.48
N GLN A 129 10.77 16.93 -16.83
CA GLN A 129 9.94 17.94 -17.51
C GLN A 129 10.65 19.25 -17.83
N GLY A 130 11.97 19.35 -17.62
CA GLY A 130 12.79 20.46 -18.12
C GLY A 130 12.48 21.82 -17.51
N HIS A 131 11.94 21.89 -16.30
CA HIS A 131 11.73 23.17 -15.63
C HIS A 131 13.03 23.68 -15.00
N GLU A 132 13.37 24.90 -15.39
CA GLU A 132 14.57 25.67 -15.10
C GLU A 132 14.81 25.91 -13.61
N GLU A 133 16.09 26.13 -13.31
CA GLU A 133 16.71 26.42 -12.02
C GLU A 133 15.94 27.47 -11.20
N GLY A 134 15.22 27.00 -10.17
CA GLY A 134 14.62 27.84 -9.16
C GLY A 134 14.56 27.08 -7.85
N GLU A 135 15.41 27.47 -6.90
CA GLU A 135 15.55 26.99 -5.51
C GLU A 135 14.92 25.60 -5.24
N THR A 136 15.74 24.55 -5.25
CA THR A 136 15.35 23.25 -4.69
C THR A 136 14.79 23.50 -3.29
N PRO A 137 13.49 23.25 -3.02
CA PRO A 137 12.90 23.48 -1.72
C PRO A 137 13.74 22.72 -0.71
N GLY A 138 14.33 23.43 0.26
CA GLY A 138 15.23 22.86 1.26
C GLY A 138 14.57 21.64 1.89
N PHE A 139 15.01 20.47 1.44
CA PHE A 139 14.26 19.27 1.67
C PHE A 139 14.79 18.58 2.92
N ALA A 140 13.91 18.33 3.88
CA ALA A 140 14.30 17.55 5.05
C ALA A 140 14.54 16.10 4.62
N SER A 141 15.81 15.73 4.41
CA SER A 141 16.20 14.35 4.14
C SER A 141 15.89 13.50 5.37
N CYS A 142 14.90 12.62 5.25
CA CYS A 142 14.78 11.52 6.18
C CYS A 142 15.85 10.48 5.81
N ASN A 143 16.53 9.90 6.79
CA ASN A 143 17.47 8.78 6.58
C ASN A 143 16.97 7.51 7.27
N PHE A 144 15.66 7.43 7.53
CA PHE A 144 15.07 6.29 8.17
C PHE A 144 15.17 5.06 7.27
N LYS A 145 15.69 3.99 7.86
CA LYS A 145 15.65 2.63 7.33
C LYS A 145 15.25 1.73 8.49
N GLY A 146 14.27 0.88 8.27
CA GLY A 146 13.83 -0.02 9.33
C GLY A 146 12.79 -1.01 8.84
N LYS A 147 12.23 -1.77 9.77
CA LYS A 147 11.25 -2.82 9.49
C LYS A 147 9.85 -2.24 9.26
N LEU A 148 9.14 -2.79 8.28
CA LEU A 148 7.73 -2.47 8.04
C LEU A 148 6.88 -2.87 9.24
N LYS A 149 5.93 -2.01 9.64
CA LYS A 149 4.98 -2.30 10.72
C LYS A 149 3.56 -2.21 10.19
N GLN A 150 2.75 -3.21 10.55
CA GLN A 150 1.32 -3.29 10.23
C GLN A 150 0.47 -2.95 11.44
#